data_AF-A0A962UIV0-F1
#
_entry.id   AF-A0A962UIV0-F1
#
_cell.length_a   1.000
_cell.length_b   1.000
_cell.length_c   1.000
_cell.angle_alpha   90.00
_cell.angle_beta   90.00
_cell.angle_gamma   90.00
#
_symmetry.space_group_name_H-M   'P 1'
#
loop_
_entity.id
_entity.type
_entity.pdbx_description
1 polymer ?
#
loop_
_entity_poly.entity_id
_entity_poly.type
_entity_poly.pdbx_seq_one_letter_code
_entity_poly.pdbx_strand_id
1 'polypeptide(L)'
;MRDVPRVIITDPLKSDEAARQAWMPGIEHRQHPRLNHHAALSHPPTRQRERPMPWFRSPGHAQRVLSAHGPMNHLFCPRRHRMAAAEYHAVRIQAFDTG
;
A
#
# COMPACT_ATOMS: atom_id res chain seq x y z
N MET A 1 -13.07 4.64 -13.78
CA MET A 1 -13.44 3.22 -14.01
C MET A 1 -13.61 2.56 -12.66
N ARG A 2 -14.75 1.93 -12.38
CA ARG A 2 -14.90 1.01 -11.24
C ARG A 2 -14.57 -0.37 -11.77
N ASP A 3 -13.31 -0.77 -11.66
CA ASP A 3 -12.90 -2.13 -11.96
C ASP A 3 -13.38 -3.02 -10.81
N VAL A 4 -14.49 -3.74 -11.04
CA VAL A 4 -15.02 -4.70 -10.08
C VAL A 4 -14.21 -6.00 -10.24
N PRO A 5 -13.52 -6.48 -9.19
CA PRO A 5 -12.72 -7.69 -9.28
C PRO A 5 -13.63 -8.90 -9.49
N ARG A 6 -13.19 -9.83 -10.36
CA ARG A 6 -13.93 -11.08 -10.61
C ARG A 6 -13.84 -12.05 -9.43
N VAL A 7 -12.71 -12.06 -8.74
CA VAL A 7 -12.43 -12.94 -7.60
C VAL A 7 -11.75 -12.13 -6.51
N ILE A 8 -12.14 -12.34 -5.25
CA ILE A 8 -11.46 -11.82 -4.07
C ILE A 8 -10.82 -12.98 -3.33
N ILE A 9 -9.59 -12.77 -2.86
CA ILE A 9 -8.85 -13.72 -2.06
C ILE A 9 -8.53 -13.03 -0.74
N THR A 10 -8.95 -13.62 0.38
CA THR A 10 -8.63 -13.11 1.73
C THR A 10 -8.12 -14.24 2.61
N ASP A 11 -7.67 -13.86 3.80
CA ASP A 11 -7.40 -14.81 4.87
C ASP A 11 -8.68 -15.56 5.29
N PRO A 12 -8.55 -16.76 5.89
CA PRO A 12 -9.68 -17.54 6.41
C PRO A 12 -10.18 -16.97 7.75
N LEU A 13 -10.42 -15.65 7.81
CA LEU A 13 -10.95 -14.95 8.98
C LEU A 13 -12.45 -14.69 8.81
N LYS A 14 -13.22 -14.88 9.89
CA LYS A 14 -14.68 -14.60 9.91
C LYS A 14 -15.00 -13.13 9.63
N SER A 15 -14.11 -12.21 10.02
CA SER A 15 -14.25 -10.77 9.73
C SER A 15 -14.25 -10.48 8.24
N ASP A 16 -13.46 -11.20 7.46
CA ASP A 16 -13.30 -10.97 6.03
C ASP A 16 -14.54 -11.44 5.27
N GLU A 17 -15.14 -12.54 5.73
CA GLU A 17 -16.42 -13.00 5.22
C GLU A 17 -17.56 -12.02 5.51
N ALA A 18 -17.64 -11.51 6.75
CA ALA A 18 -18.63 -10.50 7.10
C ALA A 18 -18.48 -9.22 6.26
N ALA A 19 -17.23 -8.76 6.06
CA ALA A 19 -16.93 -7.60 5.22
C ALA A 19 -17.30 -7.86 3.75
N ARG A 20 -16.95 -9.02 3.20
CA ARG A 20 -17.33 -9.41 1.83
C ARG A 20 -18.85 -9.35 1.63
N GLN A 21 -19.63 -9.93 2.55
CA GLN A 21 -21.09 -9.93 2.44
C GLN A 21 -21.68 -8.52 2.48
N ALA A 22 -21.11 -7.63 3.29
CA ALA A 22 -21.59 -6.25 3.40
C ALA A 22 -21.23 -5.38 2.19
N TRP A 23 -20.02 -5.53 1.63
CA TRP A 23 -19.49 -4.59 0.64
C TRP A 23 -19.46 -5.13 -0.78
N MET A 24 -19.33 -6.45 -0.96
CA MET A 24 -19.10 -7.10 -2.25
C MET A 24 -19.90 -8.40 -2.38
N PRO A 25 -21.23 -8.36 -2.20
CA PRO A 25 -22.07 -9.55 -2.35
C PRO A 25 -22.03 -10.07 -3.78
N GLY A 26 -21.93 -11.40 -3.93
CA GLY A 26 -21.95 -12.07 -5.24
C GLY A 26 -20.61 -12.17 -5.98
N ILE A 27 -19.52 -11.62 -5.43
CA ILE A 27 -18.17 -11.83 -5.99
C ILE A 27 -17.63 -13.18 -5.52
N GLU A 28 -17.03 -13.94 -6.44
CA GLU A 28 -16.37 -15.20 -6.11
C GLU A 28 -15.30 -14.97 -5.04
N HIS A 29 -15.34 -15.76 -3.97
CA HIS A 29 -14.41 -15.62 -2.86
C HIS A 29 -13.66 -16.92 -2.61
N ARG A 30 -12.34 -16.82 -2.49
CA ARG A 30 -11.48 -17.96 -2.19
C ARG A 30 -10.69 -17.68 -0.92
N GLN A 31 -10.75 -18.64 0.00
CA GLN A 31 -9.99 -18.60 1.24
C GLN A 31 -9.11 -19.84 1.28
N HIS A 32 -7.82 -19.66 1.04
CA HIS A 32 -6.83 -20.71 1.19
C HIS A 32 -5.50 -20.09 1.59
N PRO A 33 -4.77 -20.63 2.60
CA PRO A 33 -3.57 -20.00 3.17
C PRO A 33 -2.44 -19.69 2.18
N ARG A 34 -2.45 -20.33 1.00
CA ARG A 34 -1.45 -20.09 -0.05
C ARG A 34 -1.91 -19.08 -1.10
N LEU A 35 -3.21 -18.82 -1.22
CA LEU A 35 -3.76 -17.96 -2.27
C LEU A 35 -3.51 -16.47 -1.99
N ASN A 36 -3.39 -16.08 -0.71
CA ASN A 36 -3.08 -14.71 -0.32
C ASN A 36 -1.57 -14.44 -0.18
N HIS A 37 -0.71 -15.36 -0.61
CA HIS A 37 0.74 -15.22 -0.47
C HIS A 37 1.27 -13.93 -1.12
N HIS A 38 0.73 -13.54 -2.27
CA HIS A 38 1.08 -12.27 -2.91
C HIS A 38 0.76 -11.05 -2.03
N ALA A 39 -0.42 -11.02 -1.42
CA ALA A 39 -0.81 -9.95 -0.51
C ALA A 39 0.07 -9.96 0.74
N ALA A 40 0.31 -11.14 1.33
CA ALA A 40 1.19 -11.31 2.49
C ALA A 40 2.63 -10.87 2.20
N LEU A 41 3.20 -11.25 1.05
CA LEU A 41 4.54 -10.86 0.61
C LEU A 41 4.66 -9.38 0.25
N SER A 42 3.56 -8.70 -0.04
CA SER A 42 3.57 -7.25 -0.31
C SER A 42 3.64 -6.42 0.97
N HIS A 43 3.42 -7.03 2.14
CA HIS A 43 3.33 -6.37 3.44
C HIS A 43 4.68 -5.94 4.07
N PRO A 44 5.79 -6.69 3.93
CA PRO A 44 7.07 -6.35 4.56
C PRO A 44 7.61 -4.95 4.21
N PRO A 45 7.57 -4.47 2.94
CA PRO A 45 7.97 -3.09 2.62
C PRO A 45 7.16 -2.04 3.37
N THR A 46 5.86 -2.26 3.53
CA THR A 46 4.95 -1.38 4.27
C THR A 46 5.28 -1.42 5.77
N ARG A 47 5.40 -2.62 6.35
CA ARG A 47 5.82 -2.82 7.75
C ARG A 47 7.17 -2.18 8.07
N GLN A 48 8.14 -2.27 7.16
CA GLN A 48 9.47 -1.67 7.35
C GLN A 48 9.39 -0.15 7.41
N ARG A 49 8.49 0.48 6.65
CA ARG A 49 8.27 1.93 6.64
C ARG A 49 7.48 2.41 7.86
N GLU A 50 6.54 1.61 8.33
CA GLU A 50 5.73 1.90 9.53
C GLU A 50 6.52 1.70 10.84
N ARG A 51 7.38 0.68 10.91
CA ARG A 51 8.19 0.36 12.11
C ARG A 51 8.92 1.56 12.75
N PRO A 52 9.60 2.45 12.01
CA PRO A 52 10.28 3.61 12.59
C PRO A 52 9.36 4.79 12.89
N MET A 53 8.10 4.77 12.44
CA MET A 53 7.17 5.87 12.72
C MET A 53 6.71 5.81 14.18
N PRO A 54 6.88 6.88 14.97
CA PRO A 54 6.27 6.97 16.29
C PRO A 54 4.77 6.77 16.16
N TRP A 55 4.17 6.15 17.16
CA TRP A 55 2.73 5.90 17.26
C TRP A 55 1.90 7.08 16.78
N PHE A 56 0.83 6.79 16.03
CA PHE A 56 -0.10 7.82 15.60
C PHE A 56 -0.77 8.45 16.83
N ARG A 57 -0.60 9.77 16.99
CA ARG A 57 -1.13 10.50 18.15
C ARG A 57 -2.66 10.61 18.15
N SER A 58 -3.28 10.46 16.98
CA SER A 58 -4.73 10.46 16.79
C SER A 58 -5.11 9.89 15.42
N PRO A 59 -6.38 9.52 15.18
CA PRO A 59 -6.86 9.10 13.85
C PRO A 59 -6.61 10.16 12.77
N GLY A 60 -6.82 11.45 13.06
CA GLY A 60 -6.54 12.54 12.13
C GLY A 60 -5.05 12.75 11.86
N HIS A 61 -4.17 12.41 12.81
CA HIS A 61 -2.73 12.37 12.58
C HIS A 61 -2.38 11.22 11.62
N ALA A 62 -2.91 10.01 11.87
CA ALA A 62 -2.70 8.86 10.99
C ALA A 62 -3.16 9.16 9.56
N GLN A 63 -4.35 9.73 9.39
CA GLN A 63 -4.88 10.09 8.07
C GLN A 63 -3.96 11.05 7.32
N ARG A 64 -3.45 12.09 7.99
CA ARG A 64 -2.52 13.06 7.36
C ARG A 64 -1.21 12.38 6.93
N VAL A 65 -0.63 11.54 7.80
CA VAL A 65 0.59 10.79 7.49
C VAL A 65 0.36 9.86 6.29
N LEU A 66 -0.72 9.08 6.31
CA LEU A 66 -1.06 8.14 5.24
C LEU A 66 -1.38 8.86 3.91
N SER A 67 -2.08 9.99 3.96
CA SER A 67 -2.46 10.76 2.77
C SER A 67 -1.25 11.38 2.07
N ALA A 68 -0.27 11.87 2.83
CA ALA A 68 0.96 12.43 2.28
C ALA A 68 1.94 11.35 1.77
N HIS A 69 1.84 10.12 2.28
CA HIS A 69 2.81 9.05 2.02
C HIS A 69 2.90 8.64 0.54
N GLY A 70 1.77 8.59 -0.19
CA GLY A 70 1.76 8.30 -1.62
C GLY A 70 2.53 9.35 -2.43
N PRO A 71 2.12 10.63 -2.38
CA PRO A 71 2.82 11.74 -3.03
C PRO A 71 4.31 11.83 -2.67
N MET A 72 4.67 11.72 -1.39
CA MET A 72 6.07 11.77 -0.96
C MET A 72 6.89 10.63 -1.60
N ASN A 73 6.36 9.41 -1.64
CA ASN A 73 7.08 8.30 -2.28
C ASN A 73 7.19 8.46 -3.80
N HIS A 74 6.22 9.10 -4.45
CA HIS A 74 6.30 9.36 -5.88
C HIS A 74 7.46 10.29 -6.22
N LEU A 75 7.66 11.35 -5.42
CA LEU A 75 8.72 12.34 -5.61
C LEU A 75 10.09 11.80 -5.18
N PHE A 76 10.16 11.15 -4.02
CA PHE A 76 11.42 10.79 -3.37
C PHE A 76 11.86 9.35 -3.60
N CYS A 77 10.98 8.45 -4.04
CA CYS A 77 11.33 7.06 -4.35
C CYS A 77 11.05 6.73 -5.84
N PRO A 78 11.64 7.47 -6.80
CA PRO A 78 11.52 7.11 -8.20
C PRO A 78 12.12 5.72 -8.42
N ARG A 79 11.69 5.04 -9.49
CA ARG A 79 12.05 3.64 -9.77
C ARG A 79 13.56 3.48 -10.01
N ARG A 80 14.36 3.44 -8.94
CA ARG A 80 15.83 3.42 -8.95
C ARG A 80 16.40 2.35 -9.87
N HIS A 81 15.74 1.20 -9.93
CA HIS A 81 16.13 0.07 -10.79
C HIS A 81 16.00 0.36 -12.30
N ARG A 82 15.45 1.51 -12.70
CA ARG A 82 15.28 1.94 -14.10
C ARG A 82 16.09 3.17 -14.46
N MET A 83 16.94 3.68 -13.56
CA MET A 83 17.61 4.96 -13.73
C MET A 83 19.12 4.79 -13.54
N ALA A 84 19.90 5.56 -14.28
CA ALA A 84 21.31 5.72 -13.98
C ALA A 84 21.48 6.45 -12.63
N ALA A 85 22.60 6.22 -11.95
CA ALA A 85 22.84 6.81 -10.63
C ALA A 85 22.82 8.35 -10.64
N ALA A 86 23.38 8.97 -11.69
CA ALA A 86 23.41 10.42 -11.85
C ALA A 86 22.01 11.02 -12.04
N GLU A 87 21.16 10.36 -12.84
CA GLU A 87 19.77 10.79 -13.08
C GLU A 87 18.94 10.66 -11.80
N TYR A 88 19.08 9.55 -11.07
CA TYR A 88 18.42 9.35 -9.79
C TYR A 88 18.79 10.45 -8.79
N HIS A 89 20.06 10.85 -8.74
CA HIS A 89 20.54 11.93 -7.89
C HIS A 89 19.94 13.29 -8.29
N ALA A 90 19.94 13.62 -9.59
CA ALA A 90 19.36 14.85 -10.10
C ALA A 90 17.85 14.97 -9.78
N VAL A 91 17.08 13.90 -10.01
CA VAL A 91 15.64 13.87 -9.69
C VAL A 91 15.39 14.04 -8.19
N ARG A 92 16.24 13.43 -7.34
CA ARG A 92 16.14 13.58 -5.89
C ARG A 92 16.43 15.01 -5.43
N ILE A 93 17.41 15.69 -6.02
CA ILE A 93 17.70 17.10 -5.73
C ILE A 93 16.51 17.98 -6.14
N GLN A 94 16.05 17.83 -7.37
CA GLN A 94 14.91 18.61 -7.87
C GLN A 94 13.65 18.43 -7.01
N ALA A 95 13.41 17.22 -6.50
CA ALA A 95 12.31 16.95 -5.59
C ALA A 95 12.38 17.74 -4.26
N PHE A 96 13.58 18.11 -3.79
CA PHE A 96 13.74 18.99 -2.62
C PHE A 96 13.49 20.46 -2.97
N ASP A 97 13.79 20.88 -4.20
CA ASP A 97 13.60 22.27 -4.65
C ASP A 97 12.15 22.58 -5.04
N THR A 98 11.32 21.57 -5.27
CA THR A 98 9.93 21.69 -5.76
C THR A 98 8.89 21.71 -4.61
N GLY A 99 9.33 21.69 -3.35
CA GLY A 99 8.48 21.55 -2.15
C GLY A 99 8.19 22.86 -1.40
#